data_AF-A0A3N4JJC9-F1
#
_entry.id   AF-A0A3N4JJC9-F1
#
_cell.length_a   1.000
_cell.length_b   1.000
_cell.length_c   1.000
_cell.angle_alpha   90.00
_cell.angle_beta   90.00
_cell.angle_gamma   90.00
#
_symmetry.space_group_name_H-M   'P 1'
#
loop_
_entity.id
_entity.type
_entity.pdbx_description
1 polymer ?
#
loop_
_entity_poly.entity_id
_entity_poly.type
_entity_poly.pdbx_seq_one_letter_code
_entity_poly.pdbx_strand_id
1 'polypeptide(L)' 'QKGELQETIKAAGHLVIFYPVYHYELNFIEHYCGRAKLYTHAHCEYSFLALVPTVPEALAQVSDTLIFKYY' A
#
# COMPACT_ATOMS: atom_id res chain seq x y z
N GLN A 1 -10.41 -26.06 -3.26
CA GLN A 1 -11.44 -25.04 -2.98
C GLN A 1 -10.74 -23.69 -2.94
N LYS A 2 -11.19 -22.69 -3.70
CA LYS A 2 -10.66 -21.32 -3.61
C LYS A 2 -11.39 -20.60 -2.46
N GLY A 3 -10.78 -19.59 -1.86
CA GLY A 3 -11.42 -18.83 -0.79
C GLY A 3 -12.48 -17.87 -1.35
N GLU A 4 -13.55 -17.62 -0.58
CA GLU A 4 -14.66 -16.72 -0.97
C GLU A 4 -14.18 -15.37 -1.49
N LEU A 5 -13.16 -14.78 -0.85
CA LEU A 5 -12.61 -13.49 -1.26
C LEU A 5 -12.01 -13.55 -2.67
N GLN A 6 -11.26 -14.61 -2.98
CA GLN A 6 -10.67 -14.79 -4.30
C GLN A 6 -11.76 -14.96 -5.37
N GLU A 7 -12.82 -15.70 -5.06
CA GLU A 7 -13.93 -15.93 -5.97
C GLU A 7 -14.73 -14.65 -6.22
N THR A 8 -15.02 -13.89 -5.16
CA THR A 8 -15.73 -12.60 -5.22
C THR A 8 -14.97 -11.58 -6.08
N ILE A 9 -13.66 -11.43 -5.85
CA ILE A 9 -12.82 -10.48 -6.62
C ILE A 9 -12.78 -10.86 -8.11
N LYS A 10 -12.68 -12.15 -8.41
CA LYS A 10 -12.67 -12.65 -9.80
C LYS A 10 -14.03 -12.50 -10.48
N ALA A 11 -15.13 -12.72 -9.75
CA ALA A 11 -16.48 -12.51 -10.27
C ALA A 11 -16.75 -11.04 -10.63
N ALA A 12 -16.11 -10.10 -9.92
CA ALA A 12 -16.13 -8.68 -10.26
C ALA A 12 -15.21 -8.28 -11.44
N GLY A 13 -14.52 -9.24 -12.08
CA GLY A 13 -13.66 -9.01 -13.24
C GLY A 13 -12.23 -8.58 -12.90
N HIS A 14 -11.83 -8.63 -11.64
CA HIS A 14 -10.47 -8.28 -11.23
C HIS A 14 -9.51 -9.48 -11.26
N LEU A 15 -8.23 -9.17 -11.45
CA LEU A 15 -7.16 -10.15 -11.32
C LEU A 15 -6.71 -10.25 -9.86
N VAL A 16 -6.39 -11.47 -9.43
CA VAL A 16 -5.83 -11.73 -8.09
C VAL A 16 -4.39 -12.20 -8.27
N ILE A 17 -3.46 -11.39 -7.77
CA ILE A 17 -2.03 -11.67 -7.79
C ILE A 17 -1.64 -12.22 -6.42
N PHE A 18 -0.93 -13.35 -6.42
CA PHE A 18 -0.39 -13.94 -5.20
C PHE A 18 1.12 -13.72 -5.17
N TYR A 19 1.61 -13.19 -4.06
CA TYR A 19 3.03 -13.07 -3.78
C TYR A 19 3.49 -14.27 -2.93
N PRO A 20 4.75 -14.69 -3.04
CA PRO A 20 5.33 -15.68 -2.15
C PRO A 20 5.26 -15.21 -0.69
N VAL A 21 5.01 -16.14 0.23
CA VAL A 21 4.95 -15.84 1.66
C VAL A 21 6.35 -15.39 2.12
N TYR A 22 6.43 -14.30 2.89
CA TYR A 22 7.67 -13.68 3.40
C TYR A 22 8.53 -12.92 2.38
N HIS A 23 8.06 -12.71 1.16
CA HIS A 23 8.77 -11.94 0.14
C HIS A 23 8.11 -10.58 -0.10
N TYR A 24 8.12 -9.74 0.93
CA TYR A 24 7.52 -8.39 0.90
C TYR A 24 8.20 -7.46 -0.11
N GLU A 25 9.46 -7.71 -0.45
CA GLU A 25 10.22 -6.98 -1.46
C GLU A 25 9.62 -7.10 -2.87
N LEU A 26 8.83 -8.15 -3.11
CA LEU A 26 8.13 -8.35 -4.39
C LEU A 26 6.80 -7.61 -4.46
N ASN A 27 6.29 -7.12 -3.32
CA ASN A 27 5.00 -6.45 -3.24
C ASN A 27 5.18 -4.91 -3.33
N PHE A 28 4.85 -4.33 -4.48
CA PHE A 28 5.02 -2.89 -4.74
C PHE A 28 4.34 -1.99 -3.68
N ILE A 29 3.23 -2.46 -3.08
CA ILE A 29 2.49 -1.68 -2.07
C ILE A 29 3.32 -1.46 -0.79
N GLU A 30 4.21 -2.39 -0.44
CA GLU A 30 5.07 -2.27 0.73
C GLU A 30 6.06 -1.12 0.56
N HIS A 31 6.60 -0.94 -0.66
CA HIS A 31 7.47 0.19 -0.97
C HIS A 31 6.71 1.51 -0.90
N TYR A 32 5.52 1.56 -1.52
CA TYR A 32 4.66 2.74 -1.51
C TYR A 32 4.28 3.16 -0.08
N CYS A 33 3.80 2.21 0.74
CA CYS A 33 3.47 2.42 2.15
C CYS A 33 4.70 2.81 2.99
N GLY A 34 5.86 2.20 2.74
CA GLY A 34 7.11 2.53 3.43
C GLY A 34 7.52 4.00 3.23
N ARG A 35 7.37 4.51 2.00
CA ARG A 35 7.63 5.93 1.69
C ARG A 35 6.65 6.88 2.37
N ALA A 36 5.37 6.55 2.36
CA ALA A 36 4.35 7.33 3.07
C ALA A 36 4.60 7.34 4.59
N LYS A 37 5.00 6.20 5.17
CA LYS A 37 5.36 6.09 6.59
C LYS A 37 6.57 6.97 6.94
N LEU A 38 7.60 7.00 6.08
CA LEU A 38 8.77 7.86 6.29
C LEU A 38 8.39 9.34 6.33
N TYR A 39 7.56 9.80 5.39
CA TYR A 39 7.06 11.18 5.39
C TYR A 39 6.23 11.47 6.63
N THR A 40 5.28 10.58 6.95
CA THR A 40 4.39 10.73 8.10
C THR A 40 5.18 10.81 9.41
N HIS A 41 6.25 10.01 9.54
CA HIS A 41 7.13 10.03 10.71
C HIS A 41 7.92 11.34 10.82
N ALA A 42 8.40 11.89 9.71
CA ALA A 42 9.10 13.18 9.68
C ALA A 42 8.19 14.37 10.05
N HIS A 43 6.88 14.25 9.82
CA HIS A 43 5.86 15.27 10.12
C HIS A 43 4.94 14.84 11.27
N CYS A 44 5.41 13.92 12.13
CA CYS A 44 4.59 13.33 13.17
C CYS A 44 4.48 14.28 14.38
N GLU A 45 3.26 14.74 14.68
CA GLU A 45 2.97 15.48 15.92
C GLU A 45 2.60 14.54 17.09
N TYR A 46 2.78 13.23 16.92
CA TYR A 46 2.44 12.18 17.91
C TYR A 46 1.01 12.26 18.46
N SER A 47 0.08 12.77 17.65
CA SER A 47 -1.35 12.85 17.95
C SER A 47 -2.14 12.16 16.85
N PHE A 48 -3.16 11.40 17.22
CA PHE A 48 -4.07 10.78 16.25
C PHE A 48 -4.77 11.84 15.39
N LEU A 49 -5.16 12.97 15.98
CA LEU A 49 -5.83 14.06 15.26
C LEU A 49 -4.95 14.67 14.18
N ALA A 50 -3.65 14.79 14.45
CA ALA A 50 -2.67 15.24 13.47
C ALA A 50 -2.34 14.14 12.44
N LEU A 51 -2.39 12.87 12.83
CA LEU A 51 -2.10 11.76 11.93
C LEU A 51 -3.15 11.62 10.81
N VAL A 52 -4.43 11.85 11.12
CA VAL A 52 -5.55 11.72 10.16
C VAL A 52 -5.34 12.55 8.88
N PRO A 53 -4.99 13.85 8.93
CA PRO A 53 -4.69 14.62 7.72
C PRO A 53 -3.29 14.35 7.13
N THR A 54 -2.30 14.02 7.97
CA THR A 54 -0.91 13.82 7.49
C THR A 54 -0.76 12.58 6.63
N VAL A 55 -1.50 11.49 6.89
CA VAL A 55 -1.39 10.26 6.11
C VAL A 55 -1.82 10.45 4.64
N PRO A 56 -3.00 11.02 4.32
CA PRO A 56 -3.38 11.35 2.95
C PRO A 56 -2.37 12.27 2.25
N GLU A 57 -1.85 13.28 2.95
CA GLU A 57 -0.82 14.17 2.41
C GLU A 57 0.46 13.40 2.08
N ALA A 58 0.92 12.54 3.00
CA ALA A 58 2.08 11.69 2.80
C ALA A 58 1.93 10.81 1.55
N LEU A 59 0.76 10.20 1.38
CA LEU A 59 0.45 9.35 0.22
C LEU A 59 0.46 10.16 -1.08
N ALA A 60 -0.06 11.39 -1.09
CA ALA A 60 -0.03 12.28 -2.25
C ALA A 60 1.39 12.72 -2.65
N GLN A 61 2.36 12.69 -1.72
CA GLN A 61 3.77 12.98 -2.00
C GLN A 61 4.55 11.77 -2.57
N VAL A 62 3.97 10.56 -2.52
CA VAL A 62 4.64 9.37 -3.08
C VAL A 62 4.42 9.33 -4.59
N SER A 63 5.51 9.42 -5.36
CA SER A 63 5.43 9.36 -6.82
C SER A 63 4.89 8.02 -7.33
N ASP A 64 3.94 8.09 -8.27
CA ASP A 64 3.38 6.92 -8.98
C ASP A 64 4.45 6.10 -9.71
N THR A 65 5.60 6.70 -10.05
CA THR A 65 6.73 5.98 -10.65
C THR A 65 7.24 4.84 -9.76
N LEU A 66 7.03 4.91 -8.44
CA LEU A 66 7.37 3.84 -7.51
C LEU A 66 6.41 2.66 -7.59
N ILE A 67 5.16 2.88 -8.01
CA ILE A 67 4.17 1.82 -8.21
C ILE A 67 4.57 0.98 -9.44
N PHE A 68 4.97 1.65 -10.53
CA PHE A 68 5.30 0.99 -11.80
C PHE A 68 6.72 0.42 -11.88
N LYS A 69 7.66 0.85 -11.02
CA LYS A 69 9.03 0.33 -11.03
C LYS A 69 9.14 -1.11 -10.52
N TYR A 70 8.22 -1.51 -9.66
CA TYR A 70 8.22 -2.82 -8.98
C TYR A 70 7.05 -3.72 -9.42
N TYR A 71 6.40 -3.38 -10.54
CA TYR A 71 5.37 -4.16 -11.21
C TYR A 71 5.91 -4.66 -12.55
#